data_AF-A0A2D4RWR6-F1
#
_entry.id   AF-A0A2D4RWR6-F1
#
_cell.length_a   1.000
_cell.length_b   1.000
_cell.length_c   1.000
_cell.angle_alpha   90.00
_cell.angle_beta   90.00
_cell.angle_gamma   90.00
#
_symmetry.space_group_name_H-M   'P 1'
#
loop_
_entity.id
_entity.type
_entity.pdbx_description
1 polymer ?
#
loop_
_entity_poly.entity_id
_entity_poly.type
_entity_poly.pdbx_seq_one_letter_code
_entity_poly.pdbx_strand_id
1 'polypeptide(L)'
;MNVRVKGLLILLVFAAAVFYSLPTYQAYQPGVDPQKHPNRVNLGLDLQGGMYLDIEIKVEEAVKETTSRTAQELEDLLLDNYVKFVEVRQENNVIILEMEKGETVNLTESPYDRLLVQFTPAEQPNNRTTLTLLPEELTRIQENAITQALEVLRNRIDSLGVSEPTLQRQGDNSIIIQLPGLKDRSQAIELIGPQAVLEFRIVNDDATPAAYNRYTEVVRYEEIRDPITQEVLSRNPYVLSKEVLLTGEYIRDARVRFDQQTNQPYVSLSFDSIGADRFAKLTERNQGKRLAIVLDDKVQSAPVIREKIGGGEASISGQFTTEEAGNLSIVLRSGSLPAPIEIREERTVGASLGEDSVEQGLTSLLLGGLLVLIFMMIYYRLAGVFAAFALVFNLLLIIAVLGGVGATLTLPGMAGIVLTTGMAVDANVLIFQRIREELAKSNNLRSSINEGFDRAFKTILDANVTTLFAALALLQFGTGPIKGFAVTLSLGILSSMFTAIVVTRFFFEMIYLNRKQLKAISI
;
A
#
# COMPACT_ATOMS: atom_id res chain seq x y z
N MET A 1 -23.75 -18.42 -35.19
CA MET A 1 -23.18 -17.09 -35.49
C MET A 1 -22.53 -17.12 -36.87
N ASN A 2 -22.82 -16.16 -37.75
CA ASN A 2 -22.19 -16.09 -39.08
C ASN A 2 -20.67 -15.97 -38.96
N VAL A 3 -19.92 -16.68 -39.80
CA VAL A 3 -18.44 -16.67 -39.82
C VAL A 3 -17.89 -15.24 -39.91
N ARG A 4 -18.57 -14.34 -40.63
CA ARG A 4 -18.22 -12.92 -40.72
C ARG A 4 -18.29 -12.17 -39.38
N VAL A 5 -19.29 -12.49 -38.55
CA VAL A 5 -19.47 -11.87 -37.23
C VAL A 5 -18.40 -12.38 -36.25
N LYS A 6 -18.11 -13.69 -36.28
CA LYS A 6 -17.00 -14.29 -35.51
C LYS A 6 -15.65 -13.65 -35.89
N GLY A 7 -15.37 -13.54 -37.19
CA GLY A 7 -14.13 -12.96 -37.68
C GLY A 7 -13.96 -11.50 -37.28
N LEU A 8 -15.04 -10.70 -37.34
CA LEU A 8 -15.01 -9.30 -36.92
C LEU A 8 -14.77 -9.16 -35.42
N LEU A 9 -15.38 -10.02 -34.59
CA LEU A 9 -15.13 -10.05 -33.14
C LEU A 9 -13.67 -10.38 -32.83
N ILE A 10 -13.13 -11.45 -33.45
CA ILE A 10 -11.73 -11.85 -33.26
C ILE A 10 -10.77 -10.73 -33.67
N LEU A 11 -11.03 -10.07 -34.80
CA LEU A 11 -10.20 -8.97 -35.30
C LEU A 11 -10.26 -7.75 -34.37
N LEU A 12 -11.43 -7.42 -33.82
CA LEU A 12 -11.58 -6.33 -32.85
C LEU A 12 -10.79 -6.64 -31.57
N VAL A 13 -10.94 -7.86 -31.03
CA VAL A 13 -10.19 -8.29 -29.83
C VAL A 13 -8.69 -8.31 -30.10
N PHE A 14 -8.25 -8.74 -31.29
CA PHE A 14 -6.85 -8.70 -31.68
C PHE A 14 -6.31 -7.26 -31.78
N ALA A 15 -7.04 -6.36 -32.44
CA ALA A 15 -6.67 -4.95 -32.54
C ALA A 15 -6.60 -4.28 -31.17
N ALA A 16 -7.55 -4.58 -30.28
CA ALA A 16 -7.55 -4.12 -28.89
C ALA A 16 -6.32 -4.67 -28.14
N ALA A 17 -6.02 -5.97 -28.27
CA ALA A 17 -4.85 -6.57 -27.64
C ALA A 17 -3.54 -5.90 -28.10
N VAL A 18 -3.39 -5.66 -29.40
CA VAL A 18 -2.24 -4.93 -29.95
C VAL A 18 -2.17 -3.52 -29.39
N PHE A 19 -3.29 -2.78 -29.39
CA PHE A 19 -3.37 -1.42 -28.86
C PHE A 19 -2.97 -1.33 -27.38
N TYR A 20 -3.50 -2.21 -26.53
CA TYR A 20 -3.19 -2.23 -25.10
C TYR A 20 -1.80 -2.82 -24.78
N SER A 21 -1.22 -3.61 -25.68
CA SER A 21 0.16 -4.11 -25.54
C SER A 21 1.24 -3.09 -25.96
N LEU A 22 0.88 -2.11 -26.80
CA LEU A 22 1.82 -1.15 -27.36
C LEU A 22 2.52 -0.26 -26.30
N PRO A 23 1.83 0.26 -25.26
CA PRO A 23 2.49 1.01 -24.20
C PRO A 23 3.55 0.19 -23.47
N THR A 24 3.28 -1.09 -23.21
CA THR A 24 4.24 -2.02 -22.61
C THR A 24 5.47 -2.20 -23.49
N TYR A 25 5.28 -2.38 -24.81
CA TYR A 25 6.39 -2.49 -25.74
C TYR A 25 7.26 -1.23 -25.78
N GLN A 26 6.65 -0.05 -25.76
CA GLN A 26 7.37 1.23 -25.74
C GLN A 26 8.11 1.47 -24.41
N ALA A 27 7.48 1.10 -23.30
CA ALA A 27 8.03 1.29 -21.95
C ALA A 27 9.33 0.52 -21.71
N TYR A 28 9.45 -0.69 -22.26
CA TYR A 28 10.59 -1.58 -22.04
C TYR A 28 11.59 -1.60 -23.21
N GLN A 29 11.68 -0.50 -23.98
CA GLN A 29 12.74 -0.35 -24.97
C GLN A 29 14.07 0.06 -24.32
N PRO A 30 15.22 -0.38 -24.87
CA PRO A 30 16.52 0.04 -24.38
C PRO A 30 16.65 1.57 -24.33
N GLY A 31 17.00 2.11 -23.15
CA GLY A 31 17.20 3.56 -22.94
C GLY A 31 15.93 4.37 -22.70
N VAL A 32 14.75 3.73 -22.63
CA VAL A 32 13.49 4.39 -22.25
C VAL A 32 13.23 4.15 -20.78
N ASP A 33 12.81 5.19 -20.07
CA ASP A 33 12.32 5.07 -18.70
C ASP A 33 10.88 4.52 -18.73
N PRO A 34 10.65 3.30 -18.23
CA PRO A 34 9.31 2.71 -18.23
C PRO A 34 8.31 3.62 -17.52
N GLN A 35 8.74 4.40 -16.53
CA GLN A 35 7.88 5.25 -15.69
C GLN A 35 7.07 6.29 -16.48
N LYS A 36 7.56 6.71 -17.65
CA LYS A 36 6.92 7.74 -18.49
C LYS A 36 5.76 7.23 -19.34
N HIS A 37 5.57 5.91 -19.42
CA HIS A 37 4.54 5.29 -20.24
C HIS A 37 3.38 4.80 -19.35
N PRO A 38 2.18 5.40 -19.43
CA PRO A 38 1.00 4.91 -18.71
C PRO A 38 0.51 3.57 -19.30
N ASN A 39 -0.20 2.77 -18.49
CA ASN A 39 -0.80 1.48 -18.90
C ASN A 39 0.21 0.43 -19.41
N ARG A 40 1.44 0.48 -18.90
CA ARG A 40 2.44 -0.58 -19.11
C ARG A 40 2.19 -1.73 -18.14
N VAL A 41 2.72 -2.91 -18.46
CA VAL A 41 2.83 -3.99 -17.46
C VAL A 41 3.73 -3.51 -16.32
N ASN A 42 3.22 -3.54 -15.09
CA ASN A 42 3.98 -3.22 -13.90
C ASN A 42 4.88 -4.42 -13.55
N LEU A 43 6.12 -4.19 -13.11
CA LEU A 43 7.00 -5.28 -12.68
C LEU A 43 7.08 -5.26 -11.15
N GLY A 44 7.12 -6.45 -10.54
CA GLY A 44 7.19 -6.60 -9.11
C GLY A 44 8.61 -6.42 -8.57
N LEU A 45 8.71 -6.43 -7.24
CA LEU A 45 9.96 -6.34 -6.50
C LEU A 45 11.03 -7.34 -6.99
N ASP A 46 10.63 -8.57 -7.27
CA ASP A 46 11.53 -9.64 -7.73
C ASP A 46 12.15 -9.38 -9.11
N LEU A 47 11.53 -8.51 -9.91
CA LEU A 47 11.94 -8.20 -11.29
C LEU A 47 12.58 -6.81 -11.42
N GLN A 48 12.18 -5.85 -10.60
CA GLN A 48 12.77 -4.49 -10.60
C GLN A 48 13.85 -4.28 -9.54
N GLY A 49 13.96 -5.20 -8.57
CA GLY A 49 14.63 -4.91 -7.30
C GLY A 49 13.85 -3.89 -6.47
N GLY A 50 14.36 -3.57 -5.28
CA GLY A 50 13.74 -2.65 -4.33
C GLY A 50 13.71 -3.23 -2.92
N MET A 51 12.76 -2.77 -2.11
CA MET A 51 12.67 -3.13 -0.68
C MET A 51 11.34 -3.79 -0.32
N TYR A 52 11.42 -4.78 0.58
CA TYR A 52 10.30 -5.42 1.28
C TYR A 52 10.45 -5.15 2.77
N LEU A 53 9.36 -4.69 3.40
CA LEU A 53 9.28 -4.47 4.84
C LEU A 53 8.05 -5.21 5.39
N ASP A 54 8.23 -5.91 6.51
CA ASP A 54 7.15 -6.34 7.40
C ASP A 54 7.19 -5.47 8.66
N ILE A 55 6.16 -4.65 8.83
CA ILE A 55 6.08 -3.64 9.88
C ILE A 55 4.95 -4.01 10.83
N GLU A 56 5.27 -4.16 12.11
CA GLU A 56 4.28 -4.31 13.18
C GLU A 56 3.94 -2.95 13.77
N ILE A 57 2.64 -2.67 13.89
CA ILE A 57 2.13 -1.51 14.61
C ILE A 57 1.88 -1.92 16.06
N LYS A 58 2.44 -1.15 17.00
CA LYS A 58 2.20 -1.36 18.44
C LYS A 58 0.84 -0.81 18.85
N VAL A 59 -0.22 -1.51 18.45
CA VAL A 59 -1.62 -1.11 18.65
C VAL A 59 -1.99 -0.93 20.12
N GLU A 60 -1.26 -1.57 21.04
CA GLU A 60 -1.40 -1.37 22.49
C GLU A 60 -1.06 0.08 22.90
N GLU A 61 -0.05 0.69 22.27
CA GLU A 61 0.31 2.09 22.52
C GLU A 61 -0.75 3.04 21.94
N ALA A 62 -1.43 2.69 20.83
CA ALA A 62 -2.56 3.50 20.33
C ALA A 62 -3.75 3.48 21.31
N VAL A 63 -4.03 2.33 21.94
CA VAL A 63 -5.04 2.20 22.99
C VAL A 63 -4.65 3.03 24.20
N LYS A 64 -3.39 2.94 24.62
CA LYS A 64 -2.84 3.71 25.73
C LYS A 64 -2.96 5.21 25.49
N GLU A 65 -2.57 5.68 24.31
CA GLU A 65 -2.62 7.10 23.92
C GLU A 65 -4.07 7.61 23.87
N THR A 66 -4.97 6.83 23.28
CA THR A 66 -6.40 7.18 23.26
C THR A 66 -6.98 7.24 24.68
N THR A 67 -6.61 6.29 25.54
CA THR A 67 -7.04 6.27 26.94
C THR A 67 -6.45 7.45 27.72
N SER A 68 -5.19 7.80 27.45
CA SER A 68 -4.49 8.94 28.06
C SER A 68 -5.14 10.27 27.69
N ARG A 69 -5.44 10.48 26.40
CA ARG A 69 -6.18 11.65 25.93
C ARG A 69 -7.55 11.76 26.58
N THR A 70 -8.30 10.66 26.65
CA THR A 70 -9.62 10.64 27.31
C THR A 70 -9.51 10.88 28.82
N ALA A 71 -8.45 10.40 29.48
CA ALA A 71 -8.19 10.70 30.89
C ALA A 71 -7.95 12.19 31.11
N GLN A 72 -7.19 12.83 30.21
CA GLN A 72 -6.95 14.27 30.27
C GLN A 72 -8.22 15.08 29.99
N GLU A 73 -9.03 14.68 29.00
CA GLU A 73 -10.35 15.28 28.77
C GLU A 73 -11.27 15.17 29.99
N LEU A 74 -11.24 14.03 30.70
CA LEU A 74 -11.98 13.86 31.95
C LEU A 74 -11.43 14.77 33.06
N GLU A 75 -10.10 14.88 33.21
CA GLU A 75 -9.46 15.78 34.17
C GLU A 75 -9.88 17.24 33.93
N ASP A 76 -9.84 17.69 32.67
CA ASP A 76 -10.25 19.04 32.27
C ASP A 76 -11.73 19.28 32.56
N LEU A 77 -12.62 18.33 32.25
CA LEU A 77 -14.04 18.43 32.56
C LEU A 77 -14.31 18.51 34.07
N LEU A 78 -13.56 17.78 34.90
CA LEU A 78 -13.70 17.85 36.35
C LEU A 78 -13.27 19.22 36.89
N LEU A 79 -12.18 19.78 36.37
CA LEU A 79 -11.70 21.11 36.72
C LEU A 79 -12.70 22.21 36.32
N ASP A 80 -13.23 22.16 35.10
CA ASP A 80 -14.19 23.13 34.57
C ASP A 80 -15.51 23.14 35.35
N ASN A 81 -15.91 21.99 35.90
CA ASN A 81 -17.11 21.85 36.73
C ASN A 81 -16.83 21.99 38.24
N TYR A 82 -15.62 22.42 38.62
CA TYR A 82 -15.21 22.63 40.02
C TYR A 82 -15.35 21.38 40.90
N VAL A 83 -15.23 20.19 40.32
CA VAL A 83 -15.26 18.92 41.05
C VAL A 83 -13.89 18.68 41.67
N LYS A 84 -13.84 18.38 42.97
CA LYS A 84 -12.58 18.15 43.68
C LYS A 84 -12.14 16.69 43.56
N PHE A 85 -10.96 16.47 43.00
CA PHE A 85 -10.34 15.15 42.84
C PHE A 85 -8.87 15.22 43.27
N VAL A 86 -8.31 14.07 43.61
CA VAL A 86 -6.90 13.90 43.97
C VAL A 86 -6.05 13.73 42.71
N GLU A 87 -6.45 12.80 41.83
CA GLU A 87 -5.70 12.49 40.62
C GLU A 87 -6.61 11.82 39.58
N VAL A 88 -6.41 12.16 38.31
CA VAL A 88 -6.85 11.34 37.17
C VAL A 88 -5.61 10.79 36.51
N ARG A 89 -5.49 9.46 36.45
CA ARG A 89 -4.34 8.80 35.84
C ARG A 89 -4.76 7.67 34.94
N GLN A 90 -3.94 7.41 33.94
CA GLN A 90 -4.14 6.31 33.00
C GLN A 90 -3.18 5.15 33.33
N GLU A 91 -3.71 3.93 33.34
CA GLU A 91 -2.96 2.68 33.43
C GLU A 91 -3.43 1.72 32.34
N ASN A 92 -2.61 1.50 31.31
CA ASN A 92 -2.95 0.71 30.12
C ASN A 92 -4.28 1.13 29.45
N ASN A 93 -5.31 0.30 29.50
CA ASN A 93 -6.64 0.56 28.95
C ASN A 93 -7.65 1.02 30.02
N VAL A 94 -7.14 1.51 31.15
CA VAL A 94 -7.94 1.89 32.32
C VAL A 94 -7.63 3.32 32.73
N ILE A 95 -8.67 4.06 33.09
CA ILE A 95 -8.56 5.37 33.74
C ILE A 95 -8.89 5.19 35.22
N ILE A 96 -8.02 5.65 36.09
CA ILE A 96 -8.20 5.64 37.54
C ILE A 96 -8.48 7.08 37.96
N LEU A 97 -9.67 7.29 38.51
CA LEU A 97 -10.11 8.53 39.11
C LEU A 97 -10.09 8.38 40.63
N GLU A 98 -9.27 9.17 41.32
CA GLU A 98 -9.25 9.24 42.79
C GLU A 98 -9.90 10.55 43.26
N MET A 99 -10.98 10.45 44.02
CA MET A 99 -11.75 11.60 44.52
C MET A 99 -11.26 12.06 45.89
N GLU A 100 -11.42 13.34 46.21
CA GLU A 100 -11.18 13.82 47.58
C GLU A 100 -12.14 13.15 48.57
N LYS A 101 -11.75 13.07 49.84
CA LYS A 101 -12.53 12.37 50.88
C LYS A 101 -13.90 13.03 51.08
N GLY A 102 -14.97 12.29 50.79
CA GLY A 102 -16.36 12.75 50.92
C GLY A 102 -16.95 13.36 49.66
N GLU A 103 -16.15 13.49 48.60
CA GLU A 103 -16.61 13.92 47.26
C GLU A 103 -16.95 12.69 46.40
N THR A 104 -17.95 12.85 45.54
CA THR A 104 -18.41 11.82 44.60
C THR A 104 -18.78 12.48 43.28
N VAL A 105 -18.46 11.83 42.15
CA VAL A 105 -18.90 12.28 40.82
C VAL A 105 -19.87 11.27 40.22
N ASN A 106 -21.01 11.76 39.72
CA ASN A 106 -21.93 10.92 38.97
C ASN A 106 -21.54 10.93 37.50
N LEU A 107 -20.82 9.89 37.07
CA LEU A 107 -20.38 9.74 35.68
C LEU A 107 -21.52 9.48 34.69
N THR A 108 -22.75 9.23 35.17
CA THR A 108 -23.94 9.04 34.32
C THR A 108 -24.64 10.34 33.94
N GLU A 109 -24.22 11.47 34.50
CA GLU A 109 -24.77 12.79 34.20
C GLU A 109 -23.88 13.56 33.21
N SER A 110 -24.49 14.43 32.41
CA SER A 110 -23.78 15.33 31.49
C SER A 110 -22.84 16.26 32.29
N PRO A 111 -21.59 16.48 31.85
CA PRO A 111 -21.02 16.11 30.54
C PRO A 111 -20.29 14.75 30.49
N TYR A 112 -20.29 13.98 31.58
CA TYR A 112 -19.48 12.77 31.75
C TYR A 112 -20.10 11.51 31.11
N ASP A 113 -21.41 11.50 30.91
CA ASP A 113 -22.18 10.41 30.30
C ASP A 113 -21.62 9.94 28.94
N ARG A 114 -20.99 10.85 28.19
CA ARG A 114 -20.31 10.56 26.92
C ARG A 114 -19.16 9.57 27.04
N LEU A 115 -18.48 9.54 28.20
CA LEU A 115 -17.38 8.61 28.47
C LEU A 115 -17.88 7.18 28.65
N LEU A 116 -19.13 7.01 29.10
CA LEU A 116 -19.74 5.70 29.33
C LEU A 116 -20.08 4.96 28.02
N VAL A 117 -20.03 5.66 26.88
CA VAL A 117 -20.08 5.03 25.55
C VAL A 117 -18.82 4.20 25.29
N GLN A 118 -17.70 4.59 25.90
CA GLN A 118 -16.38 3.98 25.64
C GLN A 118 -15.85 3.16 26.84
N PHE A 119 -16.30 3.49 28.04
CA PHE A 119 -15.77 2.92 29.28
C PHE A 119 -16.89 2.37 30.18
N THR A 120 -16.56 1.31 30.93
CA THR A 120 -17.39 0.80 32.02
C THR A 120 -16.81 1.25 33.36
N PRO A 121 -17.58 1.98 34.19
CA PRO A 121 -17.16 2.37 35.53
C PRO A 121 -17.26 1.20 36.49
N ALA A 122 -16.25 1.04 37.34
CA ALA A 122 -16.24 0.14 38.48
C ALA A 122 -15.74 0.90 39.71
N GLU A 123 -16.60 1.07 40.70
CA GLU A 123 -16.22 1.69 41.97
C GLU A 123 -15.39 0.71 42.81
N GLN A 124 -14.31 1.22 43.40
CA GLN A 124 -13.41 0.48 44.28
C GLN A 124 -13.39 1.10 45.69
N PRO A 125 -12.96 0.35 46.72
CA PRO A 125 -12.76 0.89 48.06
C PRO A 125 -11.79 2.09 48.03
N ASN A 126 -12.02 3.08 48.91
CA ASN A 126 -11.23 4.31 49.08
C ASN A 126 -11.44 5.43 48.02
N ASN A 127 -12.68 5.74 47.65
CA ASN A 127 -12.99 6.87 46.74
C ASN A 127 -12.28 6.78 45.36
N ARG A 128 -12.03 5.55 44.89
CA ARG A 128 -11.45 5.28 43.57
C ARG A 128 -12.49 4.72 42.62
N THR A 129 -12.59 5.33 41.45
CA THR A 129 -13.42 4.84 40.36
C THR A 129 -12.53 4.46 39.18
N THR A 130 -12.69 3.23 38.74
CA THR A 130 -11.90 2.65 37.66
C THR A 130 -12.77 2.58 36.41
N LEU A 131 -12.38 3.29 35.35
CA LEU A 131 -13.04 3.25 34.04
C LEU A 131 -12.26 2.32 33.13
N THR A 132 -12.83 1.18 32.79
CA THR A 132 -12.20 0.19 31.91
C THR A 132 -12.77 0.31 30.51
N LEU A 133 -11.90 0.39 29.49
CA LEU A 133 -12.34 0.44 28.10
C LEU A 133 -13.16 -0.80 27.73
N LEU A 134 -14.27 -0.62 27.01
CA LEU A 134 -15.11 -1.72 26.53
C LEU A 134 -14.35 -2.59 25.51
N PRO A 135 -14.57 -3.92 25.47
CA PRO A 135 -13.88 -4.80 24.51
C PRO A 135 -14.12 -4.42 23.04
N GLU A 136 -15.35 -4.02 22.69
CA GLU A 136 -15.70 -3.58 21.32
C GLU A 136 -14.93 -2.30 20.92
N GLU A 137 -14.75 -1.40 21.88
CA GLU A 137 -14.00 -0.16 21.71
C GLU A 137 -12.51 -0.40 21.57
N LEU A 138 -11.97 -1.36 22.31
CA LEU A 138 -10.59 -1.80 22.19
C LEU A 138 -10.32 -2.27 20.75
N THR A 139 -11.14 -3.19 20.22
CA THR A 139 -11.00 -3.66 18.83
C THR A 139 -11.15 -2.51 17.83
N ARG A 140 -12.11 -1.59 18.05
CA ARG A 140 -12.30 -0.43 17.17
C ARG A 140 -11.07 0.47 17.12
N ILE A 141 -10.44 0.77 18.26
CA ILE A 141 -9.22 1.57 18.31
C ILE A 141 -8.08 0.87 17.57
N GLN A 142 -7.91 -0.44 17.76
CA GLN A 142 -6.88 -1.22 17.05
C GLN A 142 -7.08 -1.20 15.53
N GLU A 143 -8.30 -1.42 15.04
CA GLU A 143 -8.60 -1.39 13.61
C GLU A 143 -8.41 -0.01 12.99
N ASN A 144 -8.84 1.04 13.71
CA ASN A 144 -8.63 2.43 13.30
C ASN A 144 -7.14 2.77 13.24
N ALA A 145 -6.34 2.32 14.22
CA ALA A 145 -4.91 2.55 14.23
C ALA A 145 -4.23 1.95 13.00
N ILE A 146 -4.62 0.74 12.57
CA ILE A 146 -4.05 0.11 11.37
C ILE A 146 -4.49 0.83 10.10
N THR A 147 -5.78 1.20 10.03
CA THR A 147 -6.32 1.90 8.86
C THR A 147 -5.64 3.27 8.68
N GLN A 148 -5.51 4.03 9.76
CA GLN A 148 -4.82 5.31 9.75
C GLN A 148 -3.33 5.16 9.45
N ALA A 149 -2.65 4.14 10.01
CA ALA A 149 -1.27 3.86 9.68
C ALA A 149 -1.08 3.53 8.18
N LEU A 150 -1.98 2.74 7.58
CA LEU A 150 -1.96 2.46 6.14
C LEU A 150 -2.08 3.75 5.30
N GLU A 151 -2.95 4.68 5.68
CA GLU A 151 -3.12 5.96 4.99
C GLU A 151 -1.88 6.85 5.12
N VAL A 152 -1.34 7.00 6.33
CA VAL A 152 -0.12 7.79 6.58
C VAL A 152 1.06 7.21 5.81
N LEU A 153 1.28 5.89 5.88
CA LEU A 153 2.39 5.22 5.20
C LEU A 153 2.25 5.31 3.69
N ARG A 154 1.04 5.19 3.14
CA ARG A 154 0.79 5.40 1.71
C ARG A 154 1.21 6.79 1.26
N ASN A 155 0.76 7.84 1.97
CA ASN A 155 1.10 9.22 1.64
C ASN A 155 2.61 9.50 1.69
N ARG A 156 3.31 8.91 2.68
CA ARG A 156 4.78 9.02 2.79
C ARG A 156 5.50 8.32 1.64
N ILE A 157 5.02 7.12 1.28
CA ILE A 157 5.63 6.31 0.23
C ILE A 157 5.39 6.88 -1.16
N ASP A 158 4.22 7.48 -1.42
CA ASP A 158 3.94 8.12 -2.71
C ASP A 158 4.93 9.26 -3.00
N SER A 159 5.54 9.84 -1.95
CA SER A 159 6.58 10.87 -2.06
C SER A 159 7.98 10.33 -2.39
N LEU A 160 8.23 9.01 -2.24
CA LEU A 160 9.51 8.37 -2.56
C LEU A 160 9.75 8.22 -4.07
N GLY A 161 8.74 8.50 -4.91
CA GLY A 161 8.84 8.35 -6.36
C GLY A 161 9.01 6.88 -6.80
N VAL A 162 8.63 5.93 -5.93
CA VAL A 162 8.62 4.50 -6.26
C VAL A 162 7.43 4.18 -7.17
N SER A 163 7.62 3.21 -8.06
CA SER A 163 6.53 2.78 -8.94
C SER A 163 5.64 1.78 -8.21
N GLU A 164 4.36 2.12 -8.05
CA GLU A 164 3.31 1.17 -7.64
C GLU A 164 3.62 0.46 -6.31
N PRO A 165 3.80 1.22 -5.20
CA PRO A 165 4.03 0.63 -3.89
C PRO A 165 2.84 -0.24 -3.49
N THR A 166 3.11 -1.43 -2.94
CA THR A 166 2.04 -2.27 -2.40
C THR A 166 2.09 -2.23 -0.89
N LEU A 167 0.97 -1.80 -0.28
CA LEU A 167 0.76 -1.82 1.16
C LEU A 167 -0.41 -2.75 1.44
N GLN A 168 -0.17 -3.79 2.23
CA GLN A 168 -1.19 -4.79 2.57
C GLN A 168 -1.14 -5.10 4.05
N ARG A 169 -2.32 -5.12 4.69
CA ARG A 169 -2.45 -5.61 6.06
C ARG A 169 -2.10 -7.11 6.09
N GLN A 170 -1.24 -7.49 7.03
CA GLN A 170 -0.91 -8.88 7.35
C GLN A 170 -1.32 -9.19 8.78
N GLY A 171 -2.24 -10.14 8.96
CA GLY A 171 -2.75 -10.51 10.28
C GLY A 171 -3.42 -9.34 10.99
N ASP A 172 -3.31 -9.34 12.32
CA ASP A 172 -4.08 -8.42 13.15
C ASP A 172 -3.44 -7.04 13.29
N ASN A 173 -2.12 -6.92 13.32
CA ASN A 173 -1.39 -5.67 13.64
C ASN A 173 -0.18 -5.36 12.73
N SER A 174 0.01 -6.10 11.63
CA SER A 174 1.18 -5.93 10.75
C SER A 174 0.80 -5.41 9.36
N ILE A 175 1.74 -4.73 8.70
CA ILE A 175 1.62 -4.20 7.34
C ILE A 175 2.85 -4.64 6.54
N ILE A 176 2.61 -5.35 5.43
CA ILE A 176 3.61 -5.60 4.41
C ILE A 176 3.69 -4.40 3.49
N ILE A 177 4.91 -3.91 3.27
CA ILE A 177 5.22 -2.86 2.32
C ILE A 177 6.21 -3.40 1.29
N GLN A 178 5.89 -3.22 0.01
CA GLN A 178 6.83 -3.51 -1.08
C GLN A 178 7.03 -2.23 -1.89
N LEU A 179 8.29 -1.89 -2.12
CA LEU A 179 8.74 -0.69 -2.81
C LEU A 179 9.59 -1.09 -4.03
N PRO A 180 8.97 -1.50 -5.15
CA PRO A 180 9.69 -1.86 -6.37
C PRO A 180 10.43 -0.65 -6.96
N GLY A 181 11.65 -0.89 -7.45
CA GLY A 181 12.47 0.14 -8.08
C GLY A 181 13.04 1.18 -7.12
N LEU A 182 12.91 0.99 -5.80
CA LEU A 182 13.51 1.87 -4.80
C LEU A 182 15.04 1.83 -4.90
N LYS A 183 15.66 3.00 -5.03
CA LYS A 183 17.12 3.15 -5.12
C LYS A 183 17.76 3.39 -3.75
N ASP A 184 17.19 4.31 -2.98
CA ASP A 184 17.69 4.70 -1.66
C ASP A 184 16.83 4.09 -0.55
N ARG A 185 17.44 3.21 0.23
CA ARG A 185 16.77 2.47 1.31
C ARG A 185 16.76 3.27 2.61
N SER A 186 17.87 3.96 2.88
CA SER A 186 18.04 4.77 4.08
C SER A 186 16.97 5.86 4.11
N GLN A 187 16.76 6.54 2.98
CA GLN A 187 15.69 7.52 2.84
C GLN A 187 14.29 6.92 3.07
N ALA A 188 14.02 5.71 2.59
CA ALA A 188 12.72 5.08 2.81
C ALA A 188 12.48 4.73 4.28
N ILE A 189 13.48 4.22 4.99
CA ILE A 189 13.39 3.93 6.43
C ILE A 189 13.21 5.22 7.23
N GLU A 190 13.92 6.30 6.87
CA GLU A 190 13.78 7.62 7.52
C GLU A 190 12.41 8.25 7.34
N LEU A 191 11.71 7.97 6.23
CA LEU A 191 10.35 8.44 6.02
C LEU A 191 9.30 7.55 6.70
N ILE A 192 9.45 6.23 6.60
CA ILE A 192 8.45 5.27 7.09
C ILE A 192 8.50 5.13 8.63
N GLY A 193 9.70 5.11 9.20
CA GLY A 193 9.96 4.81 10.62
C GLY A 193 9.33 5.77 11.63
N PRO A 194 9.51 7.10 11.51
CA PRO A 194 9.11 8.05 12.56
C PRO A 194 7.61 8.10 12.81
N GLN A 195 7.18 8.26 14.06
CA GLN A 195 5.76 8.46 14.37
C GLN A 195 5.30 9.84 13.90
N ALA A 196 6.15 10.86 14.02
CA ALA A 196 5.93 12.24 13.63
C ALA A 196 4.82 12.96 14.40
N VAL A 197 4.76 12.73 15.71
CA VAL A 197 3.85 13.46 16.59
C VAL A 197 4.41 14.88 16.77
N LEU A 198 3.75 15.85 16.14
CA LEU A 198 4.09 17.27 16.28
C LEU A 198 3.20 17.92 17.35
N GLU A 199 3.83 18.60 18.30
CA GLU A 199 3.16 19.30 19.40
C GLU A 199 3.70 20.72 19.57
N PHE A 200 2.81 21.65 19.89
CA PHE A 200 3.15 23.02 20.27
C PHE A 200 2.88 23.21 21.77
N ARG A 201 3.93 23.53 22.52
CA ARG A 201 3.89 23.70 23.98
C ARG A 201 4.53 25.02 24.38
N ILE A 202 4.03 25.67 25.43
CA ILE A 202 4.66 26.90 25.94
C ILE A 202 5.84 26.51 26.81
N VAL A 203 6.97 27.21 26.64
CA VAL A 203 8.13 27.06 27.50
C VAL A 203 7.90 27.87 28.78
N ASN A 204 8.20 27.28 29.92
CA ASN A 204 8.35 28.03 31.17
C ASN A 204 9.82 28.42 31.36
N ASP A 205 10.12 29.69 31.14
CA ASP A 205 11.46 30.26 31.28
C ASP A 205 11.87 30.50 32.75
N ASP A 206 10.90 30.53 33.66
CA ASP A 206 11.12 30.75 35.10
C ASP A 206 11.45 29.44 35.84
N ALA A 207 11.15 28.29 35.23
CA ALA A 207 11.40 26.97 35.78
C ALA A 207 12.73 26.38 35.30
N THR A 208 13.33 25.53 36.12
CA THR A 208 14.52 24.78 35.74
C THR A 208 14.22 23.29 35.72
N PRO A 209 14.98 22.47 34.99
CA PRO A 209 14.79 21.01 35.00
C PRO A 209 14.91 20.38 36.40
N ALA A 210 15.60 21.06 37.32
CA ALA A 210 15.74 20.65 38.71
C ALA A 210 14.55 21.09 39.60
N ALA A 211 13.85 22.15 39.21
CA ALA A 211 12.75 22.76 39.96
C ALA A 211 11.65 23.25 39.00
N TYR A 212 10.72 22.34 38.70
CA TYR A 212 9.52 22.58 37.88
C TYR A 212 8.31 21.88 38.50
N ASN A 213 7.11 22.31 38.16
CA ASN A 213 5.87 21.71 38.65
C ASN A 213 5.53 20.46 37.83
N ARG A 214 5.89 19.28 38.35
CA ARG A 214 5.67 17.98 37.67
C ARG A 214 4.20 17.66 37.35
N TYR A 215 3.26 18.34 37.98
CA TYR A 215 1.83 18.17 37.68
C TYR A 215 1.42 18.89 36.40
N THR A 216 1.94 20.09 36.17
CA THR A 216 1.53 20.97 35.06
C THR A 216 2.58 21.10 33.96
N GLU A 217 3.79 20.60 34.18
CA GLU A 217 4.95 20.80 33.31
C GLU A 217 5.72 19.51 33.08
N VAL A 218 6.47 19.49 31.98
CA VAL A 218 7.26 18.36 31.53
C VAL A 218 8.59 18.82 30.97
N VAL A 219 9.66 18.06 31.21
CA VAL A 219 10.98 18.35 30.62
C VAL A 219 11.12 17.61 29.30
N ARG A 220 11.53 18.34 28.28
CA ARG A 220 11.92 17.83 26.96
C ARG A 220 13.29 18.37 26.58
N TYR A 221 13.95 17.72 25.63
CA TYR A 221 15.32 18.06 25.26
C TYR A 221 15.40 18.41 23.78
N GLU A 222 16.17 19.44 23.48
CA GLU A 222 16.73 19.69 22.15
C GLU A 222 18.05 18.93 22.06
N GLU A 223 18.19 18.05 21.07
CA GLU A 223 19.41 17.29 20.84
C GLU A 223 20.25 17.96 19.74
N ILE A 224 21.45 18.40 20.10
CA ILE A 224 22.43 18.89 19.12
C ILE A 224 23.25 17.67 18.69
N ARG A 225 23.21 17.34 17.41
CA ARG A 225 23.90 16.18 16.84
C ARG A 225 25.07 16.60 15.96
N ASP A 226 26.06 15.73 15.87
CA ASP A 226 27.12 15.87 14.87
C ASP A 226 26.53 15.66 13.46
N PRO A 227 26.74 16.58 12.51
CA PRO A 227 26.18 16.48 11.16
C PRO A 227 26.65 15.25 10.36
N ILE A 228 27.77 14.64 10.75
CA ILE A 228 28.41 13.53 10.04
C ILE A 228 28.19 12.22 10.79
N THR A 229 28.45 12.19 12.10
CA THR A 229 28.35 10.94 12.90
C THR A 229 26.97 10.69 13.49
N GLN A 230 26.06 11.68 13.43
CA GLN A 230 24.73 11.65 14.05
C GLN A 230 24.74 11.45 15.58
N GLU A 231 25.91 11.48 16.21
CA GLU A 231 26.07 11.35 17.66
C GLU A 231 25.53 12.60 18.39
N VAL A 232 24.88 12.40 19.53
CA VAL A 232 24.35 13.50 20.34
C VAL A 232 25.51 14.19 21.07
N LEU A 233 25.86 15.39 20.62
CA LEU A 233 26.91 16.23 21.19
C LEU A 233 26.45 16.94 22.47
N SER A 234 25.20 17.38 22.51
CA SER A 234 24.62 18.07 23.68
C SER A 234 23.10 17.89 23.73
N ARG A 235 22.55 17.99 24.94
CA ARG A 235 21.10 18.02 25.20
C ARG A 235 20.75 19.27 25.99
N ASN A 236 20.02 20.18 25.36
CA ASN A 236 19.52 21.38 26.02
C ASN A 236 18.11 21.10 26.58
N PRO A 237 17.90 21.18 27.90
CA PRO A 237 16.60 20.92 28.48
C PRO A 237 15.68 22.15 28.36
N TYR A 238 14.40 21.90 28.09
CA TYR A 238 13.31 22.87 28.13
C TYR A 238 12.24 22.37 29.09
N VAL A 239 11.78 23.25 29.97
CA VAL A 239 10.59 23.00 30.79
C VAL A 239 9.38 23.49 30.01
N LEU A 240 8.47 22.59 29.68
CA LEU A 240 7.31 22.85 28.82
C LEU A 240 6.01 22.64 29.61
N SER A 241 4.94 23.34 29.21
CA SER A 241 3.59 23.02 29.66
C SER A 241 3.22 21.58 29.29
N LYS A 242 2.55 20.87 30.21
CA LYS A 242 2.01 19.53 29.95
C LYS A 242 0.84 19.58 28.97
N GLU A 243 0.06 20.67 29.01
CA GLU A 243 -0.98 20.99 28.03
C GLU A 243 -0.37 21.14 26.62
N VAL A 244 -0.97 20.43 25.65
CA VAL A 244 -0.64 20.53 24.22
C VAL A 244 -1.63 21.48 23.57
N LEU A 245 -1.14 22.62 23.10
CA LEU A 245 -2.00 23.72 22.65
C LEU A 245 -2.39 23.62 21.18
N LEU A 246 -1.55 22.94 20.39
CA LEU A 246 -1.80 22.62 18.99
C LEU A 246 -1.01 21.36 18.62
N THR A 247 -1.55 20.55 17.73
CA THR A 247 -0.93 19.31 17.23
C THR A 247 -0.75 19.36 15.72
N GLY A 248 0.01 18.41 15.18
CA GLY A 248 0.20 18.25 13.74
C GLY A 248 -1.06 17.91 12.94
N GLU A 249 -2.16 17.50 13.58
CA GLU A 249 -3.41 17.12 12.90
C GLU A 249 -4.05 18.27 12.11
N TYR A 250 -3.81 19.51 12.53
CA TYR A 250 -4.34 20.71 11.87
C TYR A 250 -3.45 21.23 10.74
N ILE A 251 -2.37 20.52 10.37
CA ILE A 251 -1.49 20.91 9.27
C ILE A 251 -2.15 20.57 7.95
N ARG A 252 -2.31 21.59 7.10
CA ARG A 252 -2.79 21.42 5.72
C ARG A 252 -1.65 21.18 4.75
N ASP A 253 -0.52 21.87 4.93
CA ASP A 253 0.64 21.77 4.03
C ASP A 253 1.94 22.07 4.78
N ALA A 254 3.03 21.42 4.35
CA ALA A 254 4.39 21.64 4.82
C ALA A 254 5.34 21.72 3.62
N ARG A 255 6.22 22.72 3.56
CA ARG A 255 7.14 22.92 2.44
C ARG A 255 8.50 23.40 2.90
N VAL A 256 9.55 22.89 2.25
CA VAL A 256 10.90 23.41 2.42
C VAL A 256 10.99 24.81 1.79
N ARG A 257 11.54 25.75 2.55
CA ARG A 257 11.86 27.11 2.11
C ARG A 257 13.29 27.42 2.54
N PHE A 258 13.89 28.42 1.90
CA PHE A 258 15.23 28.87 2.22
C PHE A 258 15.15 30.29 2.75
N ASP A 259 15.85 30.53 3.86
CA ASP A 259 16.04 31.88 4.37
C ASP A 259 16.85 32.71 3.37
N GLN A 260 16.38 33.91 3.03
CA GLN A 260 17.01 34.75 1.99
C GLN A 260 18.35 35.33 2.41
N GLN A 261 18.63 35.40 3.72
CA GLN A 261 19.85 35.98 4.26
C GLN A 261 20.90 34.91 4.54
N THR A 262 20.50 33.80 5.18
CA THR A 262 21.44 32.75 5.61
C THR A 262 21.53 31.58 4.63
N ASN A 263 20.62 31.52 3.64
CA ASN A 263 20.45 30.37 2.73
C ASN A 263 20.26 29.03 3.46
N GLN A 264 19.79 29.07 4.71
CA GLN A 264 19.49 27.86 5.50
C GLN A 264 18.08 27.35 5.18
N PRO A 265 17.90 26.02 5.02
CA PRO A 265 16.58 25.45 4.80
C PRO A 265 15.77 25.45 6.10
N TYR A 266 14.48 25.74 5.98
CA TYR A 266 13.51 25.62 7.06
C TYR A 266 12.20 25.03 6.52
N VAL A 267 11.40 24.43 7.39
CA VAL A 267 10.10 23.87 7.01
C VAL A 267 9.00 24.86 7.34
N SER A 268 8.35 25.39 6.32
CA SER A 268 7.17 26.25 6.43
C SER A 268 5.92 25.39 6.57
N LEU A 269 5.09 25.67 7.56
CA LEU A 269 3.82 25.01 7.83
C LEU A 269 2.67 25.95 7.52
N SER A 270 1.58 25.41 6.96
CA SER A 270 0.30 26.09 6.89
C SER A 270 -0.78 25.23 7.55
N PHE A 271 -1.55 25.84 8.42
CA PHE A 271 -2.67 25.18 9.10
C PHE A 271 -3.94 25.24 8.25
N ASP A 272 -4.87 24.33 8.55
CA ASP A 272 -6.25 24.45 8.08
C ASP A 272 -6.98 25.62 8.78
N SER A 273 -8.25 25.85 8.44
CA SER A 273 -9.03 26.95 9.02
C SER A 273 -9.20 26.85 10.54
N ILE A 274 -9.29 25.64 11.09
CA ILE A 274 -9.49 25.41 12.53
C ILE A 274 -8.17 25.62 13.26
N GLY A 275 -7.08 25.04 12.76
CA GLY A 275 -5.73 25.22 13.28
C GLY A 275 -5.27 26.67 13.21
N ALA A 276 -5.58 27.40 12.13
CA ALA A 276 -5.23 28.80 12.00
C ALA A 276 -5.88 29.68 13.09
N ASP A 277 -7.17 29.46 13.39
CA ASP A 277 -7.87 30.18 14.46
C ASP A 277 -7.32 29.82 15.84
N ARG A 278 -7.06 28.53 16.11
CA ARG A 278 -6.42 28.07 17.35
C ARG A 278 -5.03 28.67 17.52
N PHE A 279 -4.22 28.67 16.47
CA PHE A 279 -2.88 29.23 16.47
C PHE A 279 -2.89 30.75 16.66
N ALA A 280 -3.84 31.47 16.06
CA ALA A 280 -4.01 32.90 16.27
C ALA A 280 -4.37 33.23 17.73
N LYS A 281 -5.26 32.47 18.36
CA LYS A 281 -5.63 32.63 19.78
C LYS A 281 -4.47 32.27 20.71
N LEU A 282 -3.74 31.19 20.39
CA LEU A 282 -2.56 30.74 21.12
C LEU A 282 -1.48 31.84 21.16
N THR A 283 -1.14 32.38 19.99
CA THR A 283 -0.11 33.43 19.87
C THR A 283 -0.55 34.77 20.48
N GLU A 284 -1.83 35.11 20.40
CA GLU A 284 -2.39 36.32 21.03
C GLU A 284 -2.27 36.29 22.55
N ARG A 285 -2.56 35.15 23.19
CA ARG A 285 -2.55 35.00 24.66
C ARG A 285 -1.15 34.85 25.25
N ASN A 286 -0.15 34.48 24.44
CA ASN A 286 1.19 34.12 24.89
C ASN A 286 2.29 34.99 24.29
N GLN A 287 1.99 36.26 23.97
CA GLN A 287 2.99 37.21 23.49
C GLN A 287 4.16 37.36 24.49
N GLY A 288 5.38 37.38 23.96
CA GLY A 288 6.61 37.44 24.74
C GLY A 288 7.10 36.10 25.29
N LYS A 289 6.31 35.03 25.24
CA LYS A 289 6.73 33.68 25.67
C LYS A 289 7.36 32.90 24.52
N ARG A 290 8.19 31.90 24.84
CA ARG A 290 8.72 30.94 23.87
C ARG A 290 7.70 29.83 23.61
N LEU A 291 7.51 29.50 22.33
CA LEU A 291 6.68 28.41 21.87
C LEU A 291 7.56 27.27 21.39
N ALA A 292 7.65 26.19 22.16
CA ALA A 292 8.38 25.01 21.75
C ALA A 292 7.58 24.23 20.70
N ILE A 293 8.27 23.87 19.62
CA ILE A 293 7.81 22.93 18.61
C ILE A 293 8.51 21.60 18.89
N VAL A 294 7.74 20.61 19.30
CA VAL A 294 8.22 19.29 19.71
C VAL A 294 7.82 18.27 18.65
N LEU A 295 8.77 17.43 18.23
CA LEU A 295 8.54 16.32 17.30
C LEU A 295 9.08 15.04 17.94
N ASP A 296 8.23 14.05 18.14
CA ASP A 296 8.58 12.74 18.75
C ASP A 296 9.38 12.92 20.06
N ASP A 297 8.83 13.71 21.00
CA ASP A 297 9.43 14.07 22.29
C ASP A 297 10.76 14.86 22.25
N LYS A 298 11.16 15.37 21.07
CA LYS A 298 12.36 16.20 20.92
C LYS A 298 12.00 17.62 20.53
N VAL A 299 12.56 18.58 21.24
CA VAL A 299 12.39 20.01 20.90
C VAL A 299 13.18 20.29 19.62
N GLN A 300 12.47 20.70 18.57
CA GLN A 300 13.08 21.08 17.29
C GLN A 300 13.46 22.55 17.27
N SER A 301 12.60 23.41 17.84
CA SER A 301 12.86 24.83 18.02
C SER A 301 11.95 25.43 19.08
N ALA A 302 12.35 26.56 19.67
CA ALA A 302 11.55 27.28 20.66
C ALA A 302 11.56 28.81 20.42
N PRO A 303 11.01 29.29 19.28
CA PRO A 303 10.98 30.72 18.97
C PRO A 303 10.11 31.53 19.95
N VAL A 304 10.44 32.81 20.10
CA VAL A 304 9.65 33.78 20.89
C VAL A 304 8.45 34.25 20.07
N ILE A 305 7.25 34.22 20.66
CA ILE A 305 6.05 34.80 20.07
C ILE A 305 6.12 36.32 20.18
N ARG A 306 6.28 37.03 19.06
CA ARG A 306 6.40 38.50 19.04
C ARG A 306 5.06 39.21 18.94
N GLU A 307 4.18 38.69 18.09
CA GLU A 307 2.87 39.25 17.80
C GLU A 307 1.88 38.13 17.50
N LYS A 308 0.59 38.49 17.42
CA LYS A 308 -0.48 37.57 17.02
C LYS A 308 -0.29 37.14 15.57
N ILE A 309 -0.25 35.83 15.32
CA ILE A 309 -0.13 35.27 13.98
C ILE A 309 -1.52 34.85 13.49
N GLY A 310 -2.20 35.74 12.77
CA GLY A 310 -3.53 35.47 12.20
C GLY A 310 -3.52 34.69 10.87
N GLY A 311 -2.37 34.57 10.22
CA GLY A 311 -2.24 33.95 8.89
C GLY A 311 -2.26 32.42 8.88
N GLY A 312 -2.19 31.77 10.04
CA GLY A 312 -2.12 30.31 10.12
C GLY A 312 -0.84 29.71 9.53
N GLU A 313 0.24 30.48 9.47
CA GLU A 313 1.55 30.02 9.02
C GLU A 313 2.53 29.93 10.18
N ALA A 314 3.35 28.89 10.20
CA ALA A 314 4.44 28.71 11.15
C ALA A 314 5.69 28.23 10.41
N SER A 315 6.85 28.34 11.04
CA SER A 315 8.11 27.84 10.50
C SER A 315 8.87 27.05 11.55
N ILE A 316 9.33 25.87 11.18
CA ILE A 316 10.29 25.07 11.95
C ILE A 316 11.67 25.35 11.36
N SER A 317 12.46 26.12 12.10
CA SER A 317 13.86 26.39 11.79
C SER A 317 14.77 25.48 12.61
N GLY A 318 15.90 25.09 12.05
CA GLY A 318 16.90 24.24 12.71
C GLY A 318 18.16 24.14 11.85
N GLN A 319 19.15 23.40 12.32
CA GLN A 319 20.36 23.10 11.54
C GLN A 319 20.10 21.94 10.57
N PHE A 320 19.05 22.06 9.75
CA PHE A 320 18.66 21.00 8.83
C PHE A 320 19.53 21.02 7.57
N THR A 321 19.84 19.84 7.04
CA THR A 321 20.25 19.71 5.65
C THR A 321 19.03 19.87 4.73
N THR A 322 19.27 20.08 3.42
CA THR A 322 18.16 20.16 2.44
C THR A 322 17.36 18.86 2.38
N GLU A 323 18.04 17.73 2.55
CA GLU A 323 17.42 16.41 2.56
C GLU A 323 16.59 16.18 3.83
N GLU A 324 17.13 16.50 5.01
CA GLU A 324 16.41 16.41 6.29
C GLU A 324 15.15 17.30 6.30
N ALA A 325 15.26 18.55 5.83
CA ALA A 325 14.10 19.43 5.71
C ALA A 325 13.07 18.87 4.72
N GLY A 326 13.53 18.27 3.62
CA GLY A 326 12.69 17.57 2.65
C GLY A 326 11.92 16.42 3.29
N ASN A 327 12.62 15.52 3.96
CA ASN A 327 12.05 14.35 4.62
C ASN A 327 11.06 14.77 5.72
N LEU A 328 11.43 15.76 6.54
CA LEU A 328 10.55 16.33 7.56
C LEU A 328 9.27 16.91 6.95
N SER A 329 9.36 17.61 5.82
CA SER A 329 8.18 18.16 5.14
C SER A 329 7.22 17.10 4.61
N ILE A 330 7.74 15.94 4.16
CA ILE A 330 6.93 14.79 3.72
C ILE A 330 6.21 14.19 4.92
N VAL A 331 6.97 13.94 5.99
CA VAL A 331 6.49 13.32 7.22
C VAL A 331 5.38 14.17 7.87
N LEU A 332 5.56 15.49 7.97
CA LEU A 332 4.56 16.40 8.53
C LEU A 332 3.30 16.54 7.66
N ARG A 333 3.44 16.52 6.33
CA ARG A 333 2.30 16.57 5.39
C ARG A 333 1.46 15.29 5.43
N SER A 334 2.11 14.15 5.70
CA SER A 334 1.47 12.84 5.69
C SER A 334 0.71 12.52 6.98
N GLY A 335 0.94 13.30 8.03
CA GLY A 335 0.36 13.09 9.36
C GLY A 335 1.18 12.16 10.25
N SER A 336 0.76 12.09 11.52
CA SER A 336 1.38 11.23 12.53
C SER A 336 0.83 9.81 12.51
N LEU A 337 1.68 8.83 12.76
CA LEU A 337 1.24 7.46 13.01
C LEU A 337 0.49 7.39 14.36
N PRO A 338 -0.60 6.61 14.45
CA PRO A 338 -1.39 6.49 15.69
C PRO A 338 -0.67 5.70 16.79
N ALA A 339 0.35 4.92 16.41
CA ALA A 339 1.23 4.19 17.31
C ALA A 339 2.63 4.06 16.70
N PRO A 340 3.66 3.83 17.52
CA PRO A 340 4.98 3.49 17.03
C PRO A 340 4.96 2.15 16.28
N ILE A 341 5.92 2.00 15.37
CA ILE A 341 6.08 0.80 14.55
C ILE A 341 7.41 0.10 14.81
N GLU A 342 7.44 -1.21 14.58
CA GLU A 342 8.65 -2.03 14.65
C GLU A 342 8.84 -2.79 13.32
N ILE A 343 10.04 -2.73 12.77
CA ILE A 343 10.39 -3.48 11.55
C ILE A 343 10.74 -4.91 11.96
N ARG A 344 9.87 -5.88 11.65
CA ARG A 344 10.07 -7.30 11.96
C ARG A 344 10.94 -8.00 10.94
N GLU A 345 10.77 -7.64 9.68
CA GLU A 345 11.55 -8.19 8.59
C GLU A 345 11.86 -7.11 7.55
N GLU A 346 13.13 -7.05 7.14
CA GLU A 346 13.58 -6.24 6.03
C GLU A 346 14.27 -7.16 5.02
N ARG A 347 13.80 -7.15 3.78
CA ARG A 347 14.48 -7.82 2.67
C ARG A 347 14.69 -6.84 1.53
N THR A 348 15.86 -6.90 0.93
CA THR A 348 16.15 -6.11 -0.26
C THR A 348 16.54 -7.02 -1.41
N VAL A 349 15.98 -6.75 -2.59
CA VAL A 349 16.39 -7.35 -3.85
C VAL A 349 17.15 -6.30 -4.67
N GLY A 350 18.35 -6.62 -5.15
CA GLY A 350 19.11 -5.72 -6.02
C GLY A 350 18.50 -5.64 -7.42
N ALA A 351 18.50 -4.46 -8.05
CA ALA A 351 17.94 -4.26 -9.39
C ALA A 351 18.60 -5.17 -10.45
N SER A 352 19.90 -5.43 -10.34
CA SER A 352 20.63 -6.32 -11.28
C SER A 352 20.16 -7.77 -11.23
N LEU A 353 19.83 -8.28 -10.03
CA LEU A 353 19.27 -9.64 -9.87
C LEU A 353 17.88 -9.76 -10.52
N GLY A 354 17.11 -8.69 -10.48
CA GLY A 354 15.82 -8.58 -11.17
C GLY A 354 15.97 -8.55 -12.68
N GLU A 355 16.89 -7.73 -13.20
CA GLU A 355 17.19 -7.63 -14.63
C GLU A 355 17.63 -8.98 -15.22
N ASP A 356 18.58 -9.66 -14.57
CA ASP A 356 19.05 -11.00 -14.98
C ASP A 356 17.89 -12.01 -14.99
N SER A 357 17.01 -11.92 -14.00
CA SER A 357 15.83 -12.79 -13.87
C SER A 357 14.81 -12.56 -14.99
N VAL A 358 14.58 -11.29 -15.37
CA VAL A 358 13.71 -10.92 -16.49
C VAL A 358 14.29 -11.44 -17.81
N GLU A 359 15.59 -11.25 -18.05
CA GLU A 359 16.25 -11.71 -19.26
C GLU A 359 16.19 -13.25 -19.39
N GLN A 360 16.52 -13.97 -18.32
CA GLN A 360 16.44 -15.43 -18.28
C GLN A 360 15.00 -15.94 -18.43
N GLY A 361 14.03 -15.26 -17.82
CA GLY A 361 12.61 -15.59 -17.94
C GLY A 361 12.09 -15.41 -19.38
N LEU A 362 12.40 -14.27 -20.01
CA LEU A 362 12.03 -14.00 -21.40
C LEU A 362 12.70 -14.96 -22.38
N THR A 363 14.00 -15.22 -22.23
CA THR A 363 14.72 -16.18 -23.09
C THR A 363 14.16 -17.60 -22.94
N SER A 364 13.81 -18.03 -21.73
CA SER A 364 13.16 -19.33 -21.48
C SER A 364 11.78 -19.42 -22.13
N LEU A 365 10.97 -18.36 -22.02
CA LEU A 365 9.64 -18.29 -22.67
C LEU A 365 9.77 -18.33 -24.19
N LEU A 366 10.71 -17.59 -24.78
CA LEU A 366 10.93 -17.54 -26.22
C LEU A 366 11.46 -18.88 -26.76
N LEU A 367 12.45 -19.49 -26.11
CA LEU A 367 13.01 -20.78 -26.51
C LEU A 367 11.97 -21.90 -26.37
N GLY A 368 11.29 -21.98 -25.22
CA GLY A 368 10.24 -22.96 -24.98
C GLY A 368 9.07 -22.81 -25.95
N GLY A 369 8.60 -21.57 -26.14
CA GLY A 369 7.56 -21.25 -27.11
C GLY A 369 7.95 -21.64 -28.53
N LEU A 370 9.16 -21.28 -28.98
CA LEU A 370 9.65 -21.62 -30.32
C LEU A 370 9.73 -23.13 -30.55
N LEU A 371 10.25 -23.89 -29.58
CA LEU A 371 10.34 -25.36 -29.67
C LEU A 371 8.94 -25.99 -29.78
N VAL A 372 7.99 -25.51 -28.99
CA VAL A 372 6.60 -25.99 -29.03
C VAL A 372 5.94 -25.64 -30.38
N LEU A 373 6.16 -24.42 -30.89
CA LEU A 373 5.67 -24.01 -32.20
C LEU A 373 6.22 -24.88 -33.33
N ILE A 374 7.52 -25.16 -33.32
CA ILE A 374 8.18 -26.04 -34.30
C ILE A 374 7.56 -27.45 -34.23
N PHE A 375 7.43 -28.01 -33.02
CA PHE A 375 6.80 -29.32 -32.83
C PHE A 375 5.37 -29.36 -33.39
N MET A 376 4.55 -28.35 -33.09
CA MET A 376 3.18 -28.26 -33.56
C MET A 376 3.10 -28.16 -35.09
N MET A 377 3.96 -27.36 -35.72
CA MET A 377 4.00 -27.24 -37.18
C MET A 377 4.44 -28.54 -37.86
N ILE A 378 5.41 -29.27 -37.30
CA ILE A 378 5.87 -30.55 -37.86
C ILE A 378 4.81 -31.64 -37.68
N TYR A 379 4.27 -31.80 -36.47
CA TYR A 379 3.38 -32.90 -36.14
C TYR A 379 1.95 -32.71 -36.67
N TYR A 380 1.41 -31.48 -36.61
CA TYR A 380 0.03 -31.15 -36.99
C TYR A 380 -0.11 -30.34 -38.29
N ARG A 381 1.01 -30.06 -38.99
CA ARG A 381 1.02 -29.37 -40.29
C ARG A 381 0.21 -28.06 -40.28
N LEU A 382 -0.87 -27.97 -41.07
CA LEU A 382 -1.66 -26.74 -41.19
C LEU A 382 -2.45 -26.44 -39.92
N ALA A 383 -2.95 -27.47 -39.21
CA ALA A 383 -3.57 -27.27 -37.90
C ALA A 383 -2.55 -26.75 -36.88
N GLY A 384 -1.28 -27.17 -37.00
CA GLY A 384 -0.16 -26.63 -36.24
C GLY A 384 0.04 -25.11 -36.43
N VAL A 385 -0.17 -24.60 -37.64
CA VAL A 385 -0.09 -23.15 -37.93
C VAL A 385 -1.24 -22.39 -37.24
N PHE A 386 -2.44 -22.97 -37.16
CA PHE A 386 -3.54 -22.33 -36.43
C PHE A 386 -3.28 -22.28 -34.93
N ALA A 387 -2.74 -23.36 -34.36
CA ALA A 387 -2.31 -23.40 -32.96
C ALA A 387 -1.19 -22.37 -32.70
N ALA A 388 -0.25 -22.21 -33.64
CA ALA A 388 0.81 -21.22 -33.54
C ALA A 388 0.27 -19.79 -33.46
N PHE A 389 -0.68 -19.43 -34.34
CA PHE A 389 -1.34 -18.13 -34.28
C PHE A 389 -2.12 -17.95 -32.98
N ALA A 390 -2.86 -18.97 -32.54
CA ALA A 390 -3.62 -18.93 -31.29
C ALA A 390 -2.71 -18.71 -30.07
N LEU A 391 -1.50 -19.31 -30.07
CA LEU A 391 -0.52 -19.13 -29.00
C LEU A 391 0.04 -17.70 -28.95
N VAL A 392 0.45 -17.14 -30.09
CA VAL A 392 0.92 -15.76 -30.17
C VAL A 392 -0.17 -14.79 -29.74
N PHE A 393 -1.41 -15.02 -30.19
CA PHE A 393 -2.53 -14.20 -29.77
C PHE A 393 -2.83 -14.32 -28.27
N ASN A 394 -2.67 -15.52 -27.69
CA ASN A 394 -2.81 -15.73 -26.26
C ASN A 394 -1.80 -14.89 -25.46
N LEU A 395 -0.53 -14.90 -25.85
CA LEU A 395 0.51 -14.09 -25.20
C LEU A 395 0.22 -12.59 -25.30
N LEU A 396 -0.23 -12.11 -26.47
CA LEU A 396 -0.63 -10.72 -26.65
C LEU A 396 -1.79 -10.32 -25.73
N LEU A 397 -2.79 -11.20 -25.57
CA LEU A 397 -3.93 -10.96 -24.68
C LEU A 397 -3.50 -10.89 -23.21
N ILE A 398 -2.61 -11.77 -22.77
CA ILE A 398 -2.07 -11.74 -21.39
C ILE A 398 -1.38 -10.39 -21.14
N ILE A 399 -0.49 -9.96 -22.04
CA ILE A 399 0.24 -8.69 -21.91
C ILE A 399 -0.72 -7.49 -21.93
N ALA A 400 -1.69 -7.51 -22.86
CA ALA A 400 -2.68 -6.44 -22.99
C ALA A 400 -3.53 -6.27 -21.74
N VAL A 401 -4.00 -7.38 -21.15
CA VAL A 401 -4.84 -7.33 -19.94
C VAL A 401 -4.00 -6.95 -18.71
N LEU A 402 -2.78 -7.47 -18.57
CA LEU A 402 -1.89 -7.06 -17.48
C LEU A 402 -1.61 -5.56 -17.51
N GLY A 403 -1.26 -5.00 -18.67
CA GLY A 403 -1.02 -3.56 -18.82
C GLY A 403 -2.29 -2.73 -18.66
N GLY A 404 -3.42 -3.20 -19.19
CA GLY A 404 -4.71 -2.50 -19.09
C GLY A 404 -5.31 -2.44 -17.69
N VAL A 405 -5.06 -3.45 -16.85
CA VAL A 405 -5.52 -3.50 -15.46
C VAL A 405 -4.49 -2.92 -14.48
N GLY A 406 -3.26 -2.65 -14.93
CA GLY A 406 -2.17 -2.20 -14.06
C GLY A 406 -1.65 -3.32 -13.14
N ALA A 407 -1.83 -4.58 -13.53
CA ALA A 407 -1.41 -5.71 -12.71
C ALA A 407 0.12 -5.89 -12.73
N THR A 408 0.66 -6.28 -11.58
CA THR A 408 2.11 -6.47 -11.40
C THR A 408 2.55 -7.87 -11.82
N LEU A 409 3.50 -7.93 -12.74
CA LEU A 409 4.21 -9.13 -13.16
C LEU A 409 5.36 -9.42 -12.20
N THR A 410 5.34 -10.59 -11.58
CA THR A 410 6.40 -11.08 -10.67
C THR A 410 7.17 -12.23 -11.30
N LEU A 411 8.28 -12.68 -10.70
CA LEU A 411 9.00 -13.85 -11.20
C LEU A 411 8.13 -15.13 -11.20
N PRO A 412 7.39 -15.44 -10.11
CA PRO A 412 6.33 -16.45 -10.17
C PRO A 412 5.28 -16.14 -11.25
N GLY A 413 4.88 -14.87 -11.40
CA GLY A 413 4.03 -14.40 -12.50
C GLY A 413 4.50 -14.88 -13.87
N MET A 414 5.79 -14.74 -14.19
CA MET A 414 6.38 -15.25 -15.43
C MET A 414 6.28 -16.77 -15.55
N ALA A 415 6.51 -17.52 -14.46
CA ALA A 415 6.30 -18.96 -14.45
C ALA A 415 4.84 -19.34 -14.76
N GLY A 416 3.86 -18.54 -14.30
CA GLY A 416 2.45 -18.67 -14.67
C GLY A 416 2.21 -18.48 -16.18
N ILE A 417 2.90 -17.52 -16.81
CA ILE A 417 2.84 -17.33 -18.28
C ILE A 417 3.43 -18.55 -19.01
N VAL A 418 4.57 -19.07 -18.54
CA VAL A 418 5.18 -20.28 -19.11
C VAL A 418 4.25 -21.49 -18.97
N LEU A 419 3.66 -21.69 -17.80
CA LEU A 419 2.72 -22.78 -17.52
C LEU A 419 1.48 -22.70 -18.43
N THR A 420 0.88 -21.51 -18.54
CA THR A 420 -0.32 -21.29 -19.38
C THR A 420 -0.01 -21.39 -20.87
N THR A 421 1.22 -21.05 -21.30
CA THR A 421 1.68 -21.28 -22.67
C THR A 421 1.68 -22.77 -23.01
N GLY A 422 2.14 -23.63 -22.09
CA GLY A 422 2.07 -25.09 -22.24
C GLY A 422 0.62 -25.61 -22.30
N MET A 423 -0.22 -25.17 -21.37
CA MET A 423 -1.64 -25.55 -21.33
C MET A 423 -2.43 -25.09 -22.57
N ALA A 424 -2.13 -23.90 -23.10
CA ALA A 424 -2.75 -23.38 -24.32
C ALA A 424 -2.47 -24.28 -25.54
N VAL A 425 -1.30 -24.90 -25.59
CA VAL A 425 -0.95 -25.85 -26.65
C VAL A 425 -1.66 -27.17 -26.43
N ASP A 426 -1.73 -27.67 -25.20
CA ASP A 426 -2.44 -28.90 -24.85
C ASP A 426 -3.93 -28.86 -25.25
N ALA A 427 -4.61 -27.73 -25.02
CA ALA A 427 -5.98 -27.54 -25.47
C ALA A 427 -6.14 -27.71 -27.00
N ASN A 428 -5.20 -27.18 -27.79
CA ASN A 428 -5.19 -27.35 -29.24
C ASN A 428 -4.88 -28.81 -29.64
N VAL A 429 -3.95 -29.47 -28.97
CA VAL A 429 -3.64 -30.90 -29.17
C VAL A 429 -4.87 -31.76 -28.94
N LEU A 430 -5.60 -31.55 -27.85
CA LEU A 430 -6.80 -32.32 -27.50
C LEU A 430 -7.89 -32.16 -28.57
N ILE A 431 -8.11 -30.93 -29.06
CA ILE A 431 -9.02 -30.67 -30.19
C ILE A 431 -8.58 -31.46 -31.43
N PHE A 432 -7.29 -31.41 -31.77
CA PHE A 432 -6.78 -32.04 -32.99
C PHE A 432 -6.88 -33.57 -32.94
N GLN A 433 -6.56 -34.17 -31.79
CA GLN A 433 -6.72 -35.60 -31.59
C GLN A 433 -8.19 -36.01 -31.64
N ARG A 434 -9.08 -35.25 -31.02
CA ARG A 434 -10.53 -35.53 -31.07
C ARG A 434 -11.06 -35.46 -32.51
N ILE A 435 -10.62 -34.49 -33.31
CA ILE A 435 -10.96 -34.41 -34.74
C ILE A 435 -10.42 -35.63 -35.49
N ARG A 436 -9.17 -36.06 -35.26
CA ARG A 436 -8.59 -37.27 -35.87
C ARG A 436 -9.38 -38.54 -35.50
N GLU A 437 -9.79 -38.70 -34.24
CA GLU A 437 -10.64 -39.81 -33.78
C GLU A 437 -11.99 -39.85 -34.49
N GLU A 438 -12.66 -38.70 -34.65
CA GLU A 438 -13.96 -38.62 -35.33
C GLU A 438 -13.85 -38.76 -36.86
N LEU A 439 -12.71 -38.42 -37.45
CA LEU A 439 -12.42 -38.72 -38.87
C LEU A 439 -12.18 -40.22 -39.10
N ALA A 440 -11.56 -40.91 -38.14
CA ALA A 440 -11.35 -42.36 -38.23
C ALA A 440 -12.68 -43.14 -38.18
N LYS A 441 -13.70 -42.59 -37.51
CA LYS A 441 -15.04 -43.20 -37.40
C LYS A 441 -15.96 -42.87 -38.56
N SER A 442 -15.86 -41.68 -39.14
CA SER A 442 -16.72 -41.24 -40.22
C SER A 442 -15.96 -40.46 -41.29
N ASN A 443 -16.23 -40.75 -42.56
CA ASN A 443 -15.64 -40.03 -43.70
C ASN A 443 -16.25 -38.62 -43.90
N ASN A 444 -17.19 -38.18 -43.05
CA ASN A 444 -17.81 -36.86 -43.17
C ASN A 444 -16.99 -35.80 -42.45
N LEU A 445 -16.08 -35.20 -43.20
CA LEU A 445 -15.15 -34.15 -42.77
C LEU A 445 -15.80 -33.03 -41.93
N ARG A 446 -16.93 -32.47 -42.36
CA ARG A 446 -17.56 -31.34 -41.64
C ARG A 446 -18.17 -31.78 -40.32
N SER A 447 -18.77 -32.98 -40.30
CA SER A 447 -19.36 -33.55 -39.09
C SER A 447 -18.28 -33.86 -38.06
N SER A 448 -17.18 -34.49 -38.49
CA SER A 448 -16.06 -34.86 -37.62
C SER A 448 -15.38 -33.64 -36.98
N ILE A 449 -15.24 -32.53 -37.71
CA ILE A 449 -14.70 -31.28 -37.13
C ILE A 449 -15.64 -30.75 -36.04
N ASN A 450 -16.93 -30.61 -36.32
CA ASN A 450 -17.89 -30.06 -35.34
C ASN A 450 -17.99 -30.93 -34.08
N GLU A 451 -18.13 -32.25 -34.27
CA GLU A 451 -18.20 -33.21 -33.15
C GLU A 451 -16.88 -33.22 -32.36
N GLY A 452 -15.74 -33.09 -33.05
CA GLY A 452 -14.42 -32.98 -32.44
C GLY A 452 -14.30 -31.77 -31.51
N PHE A 453 -14.70 -30.58 -31.98
CA PHE A 453 -14.72 -29.36 -31.17
C PHE A 453 -15.71 -29.45 -30.00
N ASP A 454 -16.92 -29.96 -30.22
CA ASP A 454 -17.96 -29.99 -29.19
C ASP A 454 -17.62 -30.98 -28.05
N ARG A 455 -16.95 -32.09 -28.36
CA ARG A 455 -16.44 -33.03 -27.34
C ARG A 455 -15.22 -32.48 -26.62
N ALA A 456 -14.24 -31.96 -27.36
CA ALA A 456 -13.04 -31.36 -26.78
C ALA A 456 -13.39 -30.18 -25.86
N PHE A 457 -14.39 -29.38 -26.22
CA PHE A 457 -14.85 -28.23 -25.43
C PHE A 457 -15.19 -28.60 -23.99
N LYS A 458 -15.94 -29.70 -23.77
CA LYS A 458 -16.33 -30.11 -22.41
C LYS A 458 -15.12 -30.46 -21.55
N THR A 459 -14.17 -31.21 -22.12
CA THR A 459 -12.94 -31.61 -21.41
C THR A 459 -12.03 -30.41 -21.14
N ILE A 460 -11.86 -29.51 -22.10
CA ILE A 460 -11.05 -28.30 -21.96
C ILE A 460 -11.66 -27.36 -20.92
N LEU A 461 -12.98 -27.19 -20.95
CA LEU A 461 -13.70 -26.37 -19.98
C LEU A 461 -13.52 -26.92 -18.56
N ASP A 462 -13.74 -28.22 -18.37
CA ASP A 462 -13.64 -28.88 -17.05
C ASP A 462 -12.24 -28.77 -16.44
N ALA A 463 -11.21 -29.06 -17.23
CA ALA A 463 -9.81 -28.95 -16.79
C ALA A 463 -9.45 -27.50 -16.41
N ASN A 464 -9.77 -26.54 -17.27
CA ASN A 464 -9.41 -25.14 -17.05
C ASN A 464 -10.22 -24.49 -15.91
N VAL A 465 -11.50 -24.82 -15.75
CA VAL A 465 -12.33 -24.29 -14.64
C VAL A 465 -11.78 -24.79 -13.31
N THR A 466 -11.36 -26.05 -13.22
CA THR A 466 -10.72 -26.58 -12.01
C THR A 466 -9.44 -25.81 -11.67
N THR A 467 -8.57 -25.55 -12.65
CA THR A 467 -7.35 -24.76 -12.45
C THR A 467 -7.67 -23.30 -12.12
N LEU A 468 -8.72 -22.73 -12.70
CA LEU A 468 -9.16 -21.37 -12.41
C LEU A 468 -9.64 -21.23 -10.95
N PHE A 469 -10.33 -22.22 -10.39
CA PHE A 469 -10.69 -22.21 -8.97
C PHE A 469 -9.46 -22.23 -8.06
N ALA A 470 -8.43 -23.01 -8.40
CA ALA A 470 -7.17 -22.99 -7.66
C ALA A 470 -6.49 -21.60 -7.75
N ALA A 471 -6.47 -21.00 -8.94
CA ALA A 471 -5.94 -19.65 -9.14
C ALA A 471 -6.72 -18.59 -8.36
N LEU A 472 -8.06 -18.68 -8.32
CA LEU A 472 -8.91 -17.78 -7.53
C LEU A 472 -8.67 -17.92 -6.03
N ALA A 473 -8.44 -19.13 -5.52
CA ALA A 473 -8.06 -19.33 -4.13
C ALA A 473 -6.70 -18.67 -3.82
N LEU A 474 -5.72 -18.81 -4.73
CA LEU A 474 -4.43 -18.13 -4.60
C LEU A 474 -4.55 -16.60 -4.72
N LEU A 475 -5.50 -16.07 -5.50
CA LEU A 475 -5.77 -14.63 -5.58
C LEU A 475 -6.35 -14.08 -4.27
N GLN A 476 -7.21 -14.86 -3.61
CA GLN A 476 -7.87 -14.46 -2.37
C GLN A 476 -6.95 -14.55 -1.15
N PHE A 477 -6.14 -15.62 -1.06
CA PHE A 477 -5.34 -15.93 0.13
C PHE A 477 -3.83 -15.74 -0.07
N GLY A 478 -3.36 -15.65 -1.31
CA GLY A 478 -1.94 -15.45 -1.61
C GLY A 478 -1.50 -14.01 -1.39
N THR A 479 -0.27 -13.85 -0.93
CA THR A 479 0.37 -12.54 -0.72
C THR A 479 1.51 -12.33 -1.72
N GLY A 480 1.81 -11.05 -2.01
CA GLY A 480 2.95 -10.64 -2.82
C GLY A 480 3.13 -11.44 -4.12
N PRO A 481 4.27 -12.16 -4.30
CA PRO A 481 4.56 -12.90 -5.53
C PRO A 481 3.56 -13.99 -5.93
N ILE A 482 2.93 -14.66 -4.95
CA ILE A 482 1.96 -15.75 -5.18
C ILE A 482 0.68 -15.18 -5.82
N LYS A 483 0.26 -14.00 -5.39
CA LYS A 483 -0.88 -13.29 -5.99
C LYS A 483 -0.59 -12.93 -7.44
N GLY A 484 0.64 -12.48 -7.74
CA GLY A 484 1.10 -12.22 -9.11
C GLY A 484 1.04 -13.46 -10.02
N PHE A 485 1.50 -14.62 -9.52
CA PHE A 485 1.32 -15.92 -10.22
C PHE A 485 -0.15 -16.25 -10.48
N ALA A 486 -1.00 -16.04 -9.49
CA ALA A 486 -2.42 -16.35 -9.60
C ALA A 486 -3.15 -15.46 -10.63
N VAL A 487 -2.76 -14.18 -10.75
CA VAL A 487 -3.26 -13.27 -11.79
C VAL A 487 -2.86 -13.77 -13.17
N THR A 488 -1.57 -14.04 -13.41
CA THR A 488 -1.10 -14.46 -14.73
C THR A 488 -1.67 -15.82 -15.13
N LEU A 489 -1.80 -16.76 -14.18
CA LEU A 489 -2.45 -18.04 -14.39
C LEU A 489 -3.92 -17.89 -14.78
N SER A 490 -4.69 -17.07 -14.05
CA SER A 490 -6.12 -16.84 -14.33
C SER A 490 -6.33 -16.22 -15.71
N LEU A 491 -5.54 -15.18 -16.03
CA LEU A 491 -5.59 -14.51 -17.33
C LEU A 491 -5.19 -15.44 -18.47
N GLY A 492 -4.13 -16.23 -18.29
CA GLY A 492 -3.67 -17.18 -19.29
C GLY A 492 -4.66 -18.32 -19.53
N ILE A 493 -5.37 -18.80 -18.50
CA ILE A 493 -6.44 -19.79 -18.65
C ILE A 493 -7.60 -19.21 -19.46
N LEU A 494 -8.12 -18.04 -19.06
CA LEU A 494 -9.27 -17.43 -19.75
C LEU A 494 -8.94 -17.08 -21.21
N SER A 495 -7.75 -16.52 -21.43
CA SER A 495 -7.27 -16.17 -22.77
C SER A 495 -7.03 -17.42 -23.62
N SER A 496 -6.40 -18.47 -23.06
CA SER A 496 -6.13 -19.71 -23.82
C SER A 496 -7.40 -20.47 -24.18
N MET A 497 -8.40 -20.48 -23.31
CA MET A 497 -9.73 -21.01 -23.64
C MET A 497 -10.36 -20.24 -24.80
N PHE A 498 -10.32 -18.91 -24.76
CA PHE A 498 -10.83 -18.08 -25.85
C PHE A 498 -10.09 -18.37 -27.17
N THR A 499 -8.76 -18.39 -27.17
CA THR A 499 -8.00 -18.64 -28.40
C THR A 499 -8.19 -20.06 -28.92
N ALA A 500 -8.16 -21.09 -28.07
CA ALA A 500 -8.34 -22.47 -28.49
C ALA A 500 -9.77 -22.76 -29.00
N ILE A 501 -10.81 -22.26 -28.32
CA ILE A 501 -12.19 -22.62 -28.63
C ILE A 501 -12.80 -21.72 -29.70
N VAL A 502 -12.47 -20.43 -29.71
CA VAL A 502 -13.06 -19.44 -30.63
C VAL A 502 -12.17 -19.21 -31.83
N VAL A 503 -10.89 -18.92 -31.61
CA VAL A 503 -9.96 -18.52 -32.68
C VAL A 503 -9.54 -19.72 -33.52
N THR A 504 -9.10 -20.81 -32.92
CA THR A 504 -8.74 -22.03 -33.66
C THR A 504 -9.95 -22.58 -34.43
N ARG A 505 -11.14 -22.64 -33.80
CA ARG A 505 -12.38 -23.06 -34.47
C ARG A 505 -12.72 -22.18 -35.67
N PHE A 506 -12.53 -20.85 -35.56
CA PHE A 506 -12.73 -19.93 -36.67
C PHE A 506 -11.80 -20.23 -37.87
N PHE A 507 -10.52 -20.51 -37.63
CA PHE A 507 -9.61 -20.89 -38.72
C PHE A 507 -10.02 -22.20 -39.41
N PHE A 508 -10.45 -23.21 -38.63
CA PHE A 508 -10.99 -24.44 -39.19
C PHE A 508 -12.28 -24.20 -40.00
N GLU A 509 -13.21 -23.39 -39.48
CA GLU A 509 -14.44 -23.01 -40.17
C GLU A 509 -14.16 -22.27 -41.49
N MET A 510 -13.24 -21.31 -41.47
CA MET A 510 -12.88 -20.49 -42.63
C MET A 510 -12.24 -21.31 -43.75
N ILE A 511 -11.34 -22.23 -43.43
CA ILE A 511 -10.53 -22.95 -44.43
C ILE A 511 -11.19 -24.25 -44.88
N TYR A 512 -11.78 -25.02 -43.96
CA TYR A 512 -12.28 -26.37 -44.24
C TYR A 512 -13.81 -26.43 -44.42
N LEU A 513 -14.60 -25.60 -43.72
CA LEU A 513 -16.06 -25.66 -43.83
C LEU A 513 -16.64 -24.86 -45.02
N ASN A 514 -15.92 -23.87 -45.56
CA ASN A 514 -16.37 -23.08 -46.71
C ASN A 514 -16.04 -23.69 -48.09
N ARG A 515 -15.20 -24.72 -48.19
CA ARG A 515 -14.89 -25.39 -49.47
C ARG A 515 -15.88 -26.53 -49.74
N LYS A 516 -16.40 -26.63 -50.98
CA LYS A 516 -17.45 -27.59 -51.39
C LYS A 516 -16.95 -29.03 -51.58
N GLN A 517 -15.64 -29.26 -51.76
CA GLN A 517 -15.05 -30.60 -51.85
C GLN A 517 -13.64 -30.57 -51.26
N LEU A 518 -13.45 -31.21 -50.11
CA LEU A 518 -12.14 -31.48 -49.54
C LEU A 518 -12.08 -32.96 -49.19
N LYS A 519 -11.07 -33.65 -49.74
CA LYS A 519 -10.86 -35.11 -49.55
C LYS A 519 -9.91 -35.44 -48.40
N ALA A 520 -9.20 -34.45 -47.82
CA ALA A 520 -8.26 -34.66 -46.71
C ALA A 520 -8.09 -33.40 -45.83
N ILE A 521 -7.84 -33.58 -44.53
CA ILE A 521 -7.33 -32.54 -43.63
C ILE A 521 -5.82 -32.70 -43.49
N SER A 522 -5.09 -31.59 -43.45
CA SER A 522 -3.71 -31.56 -42.97
C SER A 522 -3.73 -31.32 -41.46
N ILE A 523 -3.98 -32.40 -40.70
CA ILE A 523 -3.99 -32.39 -39.22
C ILE A 523 -3.16 -33.51 -38.65
#